data_AF-A0ABC9AIS2-F1
#
_entry.id   AF-A0ABC9AIS2-F1
#
_cell.length_a   1.000
_cell.length_b   1.000
_cell.length_c   1.000
_cell.angle_alpha   90.00
_cell.angle_beta   90.00
_cell.angle_gamma   90.00
#
_symmetry.space_group_name_H-M   'P 1'
#
loop_
_entity.id
_entity.type
_entity.pdbx_description
1 polymer ?
#
loop_
_entity_poly.entity_id
_entity_poly.type
_entity_poly.pdbx_seq_one_letter_code
_entity_poly.pdbx_strand_id
1 'polypeptide(L)'
;MASSSSSSSQLPTLGGAWRAARDALSFSSTRARQDTGVHVHRIDRYSNLDTMSLPGQRVESRPFSAGGHEWKLVYYPNGGAGSRGGGHVAVDLMLTAGPWWRLFYRPSDVTAAYSVSILDGDGNRAFSKAMGPHRFGSRWSSTGVKEVAKVEGLRSALRSGKNKDDGLLVRCDVTVMKLEKESRIMWYLRQLVKD
;
A
#
# COMPACT_ATOMS: atom_id res chain seq x y z
N MET A 1 -27.57 75.36 -16.61
CA MET A 1 -27.78 74.02 -17.19
C MET A 1 -26.95 73.04 -16.38
N ALA A 2 -27.58 72.37 -15.41
CA ALA A 2 -26.95 71.30 -14.65
C ALA A 2 -27.95 70.13 -14.64
N SER A 3 -27.67 69.11 -15.43
CA SER A 3 -28.41 67.85 -15.40
C SER A 3 -27.49 66.80 -14.81
N SER A 4 -27.62 66.61 -13.50
CA SER A 4 -27.02 65.52 -12.75
C SER A 4 -27.73 64.21 -13.11
N SER A 5 -27.04 63.32 -13.82
CA SER A 5 -27.48 61.93 -14.02
C SER A 5 -27.15 61.12 -12.76
N SER A 6 -28.17 60.81 -11.96
CA SER A 6 -28.07 59.91 -10.82
C SER A 6 -27.88 58.47 -11.31
N SER A 7 -26.68 57.90 -11.16
CA SER A 7 -26.48 56.46 -11.33
C SER A 7 -27.07 55.73 -10.12
N SER A 8 -28.25 55.15 -10.26
CA SER A 8 -28.78 54.23 -9.26
C SER A 8 -27.97 52.93 -9.30
N SER A 9 -27.07 52.73 -8.34
CA SER A 9 -26.44 51.45 -8.09
C SER A 9 -27.50 50.47 -7.57
N GLN A 10 -28.11 49.70 -8.48
CA GLN A 10 -29.02 48.62 -8.10
C GLN A 10 -28.22 47.58 -7.32
N LEU A 11 -28.50 47.46 -6.02
CA LEU A 11 -27.97 46.36 -5.21
C LEU A 11 -28.48 45.04 -5.81
N PRO A 12 -27.60 44.07 -6.08
CA PRO A 12 -28.02 42.80 -6.65
C PRO A 12 -29.05 42.17 -5.71
N THR A 13 -30.16 41.67 -6.29
CA THR A 13 -31.13 40.89 -5.52
C THR A 13 -30.39 39.78 -4.79
N LEU A 14 -30.84 39.40 -3.59
CA LEU A 14 -30.17 38.36 -2.80
C LEU A 14 -29.92 37.10 -3.67
N GLY A 15 -30.88 36.72 -4.52
CA GLY A 15 -30.72 35.60 -5.46
C GLY A 15 -29.74 35.82 -6.62
N GLY A 16 -29.52 37.07 -7.04
CA GLY A 16 -28.46 37.45 -8.00
C GLY A 16 -27.08 37.46 -7.36
N ALA A 17 -26.96 38.03 -6.15
CA ALA A 17 -25.75 38.01 -5.35
C ALA A 17 -25.35 36.58 -4.96
N TRP A 18 -26.32 35.73 -4.61
CA TRP A 18 -26.11 34.31 -4.33
C TRP A 18 -25.68 33.52 -5.57
N ARG A 19 -26.26 33.78 -6.75
CA ARG A 19 -25.81 33.15 -8.01
C ARG A 19 -24.39 33.59 -8.37
N ALA A 20 -24.11 34.88 -8.32
CA ALA A 20 -22.77 35.42 -8.56
C ALA A 20 -21.74 34.88 -7.56
N ALA A 21 -22.07 34.78 -6.27
CA ALA A 21 -21.22 34.16 -5.26
C ALA A 21 -21.01 32.66 -5.52
N ARG A 22 -22.04 31.93 -5.96
CA ARG A 22 -21.95 30.50 -6.30
C ARG A 22 -21.09 30.23 -7.54
N ASP A 23 -21.09 31.16 -8.48
CA ASP A 23 -20.29 31.11 -9.70
C ASP A 23 -18.86 31.65 -9.47
N ALA A 24 -18.66 32.50 -8.46
CA ALA A 24 -17.34 32.98 -8.02
C ALA A 24 -16.55 31.97 -7.15
N LEU A 25 -17.23 31.00 -6.53
CA LEU A 25 -16.59 30.01 -5.66
C LEU A 25 -16.12 28.76 -6.45
N SER A 26 -14.82 28.73 -6.76
CA SER A 26 -14.14 27.51 -7.21
C SER A 26 -14.01 26.54 -6.03
N PHE A 27 -14.61 25.35 -6.15
CA PHE A 27 -14.54 24.30 -5.14
C PHE A 27 -14.15 22.98 -5.79
N SER A 28 -13.16 22.31 -5.20
CA SER A 28 -12.83 20.92 -5.50
C SER A 28 -12.65 20.15 -4.20
N SER A 29 -12.91 18.85 -4.24
CA SER A 29 -12.70 17.98 -3.09
C SER A 29 -11.85 16.78 -3.51
N THR A 30 -10.99 16.33 -2.62
CA THR A 30 -10.26 15.08 -2.77
C THR A 30 -10.54 14.23 -1.56
N ARG A 31 -10.86 12.96 -1.79
CA ARG A 31 -11.09 11.98 -0.74
C ARG A 31 -9.93 11.00 -0.69
N ALA A 32 -9.32 10.88 0.48
CA ALA A 32 -8.43 9.77 0.77
C ALA A 32 -9.24 8.51 1.10
N ARG A 33 -8.91 7.41 0.44
CA ARG A 33 -9.40 6.06 0.73
C ARG A 33 -8.25 5.11 0.95
N GLN A 34 -8.55 4.00 1.61
CA GLN A 34 -7.66 2.87 1.75
C GLN A 34 -8.28 1.66 1.08
N ASP A 35 -7.51 1.03 0.21
CA ASP A 35 -7.86 -0.29 -0.33
C ASP A 35 -6.85 -1.30 0.20
N THR A 36 -7.38 -2.35 0.85
CA THR A 36 -6.56 -3.39 1.46
C THR A 36 -6.52 -4.65 0.60
N GLY A 37 -5.48 -5.45 0.77
CA GLY A 37 -5.36 -6.77 0.16
C GLY A 37 -4.46 -7.66 0.99
N VAL A 38 -4.67 -8.98 0.87
CA VAL A 38 -3.91 -9.99 1.60
C VAL A 38 -3.33 -10.99 0.63
N HIS A 39 -2.06 -11.33 0.81
CA HIS A 39 -1.39 -12.39 0.07
C HIS A 39 -0.69 -13.33 1.05
N VAL A 40 -0.77 -14.63 0.79
CA VAL A 40 -0.01 -15.64 1.52
C VAL A 40 0.87 -16.38 0.52
N HIS A 41 2.17 -16.27 0.71
CA HIS A 41 3.17 -16.97 -0.08
C HIS A 41 3.68 -18.18 0.71
N ARG A 42 3.61 -19.34 0.07
CA ARG A 42 4.16 -20.59 0.61
C ARG A 42 5.49 -20.91 -0.05
N ILE A 43 6.47 -21.26 0.77
CA ILE A 43 7.77 -21.77 0.36
C ILE A 43 7.84 -23.23 0.81
N ASP A 44 7.77 -24.15 -0.15
CA ASP A 44 7.85 -25.58 0.11
C ASP A 44 9.29 -26.05 0.32
N ARG A 45 9.44 -27.12 1.12
CA ARG A 45 10.73 -27.71 1.50
C ARG A 45 11.68 -26.66 2.09
N TYR A 46 11.17 -25.87 3.03
CA TYR A 46 11.87 -24.72 3.58
C TYR A 46 13.20 -25.12 4.24
N SER A 47 13.25 -26.27 4.91
CA SER A 47 14.48 -26.79 5.52
C SER A 47 15.66 -26.89 4.54
N ASN A 48 15.41 -27.35 3.31
CA ASN A 48 16.41 -27.42 2.25
C ASN A 48 16.84 -26.03 1.77
N LEU A 49 15.86 -25.13 1.56
CA LEU A 49 16.15 -23.76 1.17
C LEU A 49 17.02 -23.07 2.23
N ASP A 50 16.64 -23.15 3.50
CA ASP A 50 17.35 -22.53 4.63
C ASP A 50 18.79 -23.05 4.76
N THR A 51 19.00 -24.35 4.54
CA THR A 51 20.34 -24.97 4.59
C THR A 51 21.24 -24.54 3.41
N MET A 52 20.66 -24.36 2.22
CA MET A 52 21.43 -24.02 1.00
C MET A 52 21.52 -22.51 0.74
N SER A 53 20.76 -21.68 1.46
CA SER A 53 20.66 -20.25 1.17
C SER A 53 21.89 -19.49 1.65
N LEU A 54 22.56 -18.81 0.72
CA LEU A 54 23.63 -17.87 1.06
C LEU A 54 23.05 -16.49 1.45
N PRO A 55 23.79 -15.66 2.21
CA PRO A 55 23.40 -14.28 2.46
C PRO A 55 23.11 -13.53 1.15
N GLY A 56 21.98 -12.81 1.09
CA GLY A 56 21.53 -12.11 -0.10
C GLY A 56 20.76 -12.96 -1.13
N GLN A 57 20.69 -14.28 -0.96
CA GLN A 57 19.78 -15.12 -1.74
C GLN A 57 18.33 -14.79 -1.41
N ARG A 58 17.47 -14.78 -2.43
CA ARG A 58 16.08 -14.37 -2.31
C ARG A 58 15.13 -15.34 -3.00
N VAL A 59 13.93 -15.43 -2.47
CA VAL A 59 12.79 -16.15 -3.05
C VAL A 59 11.69 -15.15 -3.35
N GLU A 60 11.22 -15.12 -4.59
CA GLU A 60 10.16 -14.20 -5.03
C GLU A 60 8.83 -14.95 -5.14
N SER A 61 7.76 -14.32 -4.67
CA SER A 61 6.40 -14.79 -4.94
C SER A 61 6.03 -14.59 -6.41
N ARG A 62 4.98 -15.28 -6.86
CA ARG A 62 4.27 -14.83 -8.07
C ARG A 62 3.67 -13.43 -7.81
N PRO A 63 3.48 -12.62 -8.87
CA PRO A 63 2.78 -11.35 -8.73
C PRO A 63 1.36 -11.55 -8.15
N PHE A 64 0.92 -10.63 -7.31
CA PHE A 64 -0.42 -10.62 -6.73
C PHE A 64 -1.02 -9.21 -6.75
N SER A 65 -2.35 -9.11 -6.80
CA SER A 65 -3.04 -7.83 -6.85
C SER A 65 -3.52 -7.38 -5.46
N ALA A 66 -3.23 -6.13 -5.10
CA ALA A 66 -3.75 -5.48 -3.89
C ALA A 66 -3.89 -3.97 -4.14
N GLY A 67 -5.00 -3.38 -3.70
CA GLY A 67 -5.26 -1.94 -3.86
C GLY A 67 -5.28 -1.44 -5.31
N GLY A 68 -5.55 -2.31 -6.30
CA GLY A 68 -5.49 -1.97 -7.73
C GLY A 68 -4.08 -1.94 -8.33
N HIS A 69 -3.07 -2.39 -7.59
CA HIS A 69 -1.70 -2.50 -8.05
C HIS A 69 -1.22 -3.94 -7.97
N GLU A 70 -0.20 -4.25 -8.75
CA GLU A 70 0.44 -5.55 -8.75
C GLU A 70 1.73 -5.49 -7.95
N TRP A 71 1.91 -6.48 -7.09
CA TRP A 71 2.98 -6.55 -6.12
C TRP A 71 3.68 -7.90 -6.19
N LYS A 72 4.91 -7.96 -5.71
CA LYS A 72 5.62 -9.20 -5.39
C LYS A 72 6.14 -9.15 -3.97
N LEU A 73 6.15 -10.30 -3.31
CA LEU A 73 6.83 -10.49 -2.05
C LEU A 73 8.22 -11.06 -2.32
N VAL A 74 9.23 -10.53 -1.66
CA VAL A 74 10.62 -10.99 -1.80
C VAL A 74 11.14 -11.39 -0.43
N TYR A 75 11.37 -12.69 -0.23
CA TYR A 75 11.82 -13.27 1.03
C TYR A 75 13.33 -13.49 1.00
N TYR A 76 14.02 -13.09 2.07
CA TYR A 76 15.47 -13.26 2.26
C TYR A 76 15.71 -14.12 3.51
N PRO A 77 15.99 -15.43 3.34
CA PRO A 77 16.19 -16.35 4.47
C PRO A 77 17.32 -15.91 5.41
N ASN A 78 18.42 -15.43 4.83
CA ASN A 78 19.62 -15.00 5.57
C ASN A 78 19.90 -13.50 5.43
N GLY A 79 18.84 -12.71 5.21
CA GLY A 79 18.92 -11.26 5.07
C GLY A 79 19.37 -10.79 3.68
N GLY A 80 19.22 -9.49 3.42
CA GLY A 80 19.61 -8.87 2.15
C GLY A 80 21.12 -8.69 2.02
N ALA A 81 21.60 -8.55 0.78
CA ALA A 81 23.01 -8.26 0.50
C ALA A 81 23.44 -6.97 1.22
N GLY A 82 24.35 -7.08 2.18
CA GLY A 82 24.86 -5.95 2.96
C GLY A 82 24.18 -5.70 4.32
N SER A 83 23.34 -6.61 4.83
CA SER A 83 22.96 -6.52 6.26
C SER A 83 24.21 -6.73 7.13
N ARG A 84 24.60 -5.68 7.88
CA ARG A 84 25.69 -5.77 8.87
C ARG A 84 25.23 -6.72 9.98
N GLY A 85 25.60 -7.98 9.87
CA GLY A 85 25.11 -9.06 10.71
C GLY A 85 24.14 -9.92 9.91
N GLY A 86 24.61 -11.08 9.46
CA GLY A 86 23.73 -12.19 9.08
C GLY A 86 22.93 -12.68 10.29
N GLY A 87 21.98 -13.60 10.06
CA GLY A 87 21.18 -14.20 11.14
C GLY A 87 19.80 -13.57 11.35
N HIS A 88 19.36 -12.70 10.43
CA HIS A 88 18.00 -12.18 10.39
C HIS A 88 17.32 -12.48 9.07
N VAL A 89 16.02 -12.76 9.14
CA VAL A 89 15.14 -12.87 7.98
C VAL A 89 14.65 -11.48 7.59
N ALA A 90 14.63 -11.18 6.30
CA ALA A 90 14.05 -9.95 5.77
C ALA A 90 12.98 -10.25 4.72
N VAL A 91 11.99 -9.37 4.60
CA VAL A 91 10.94 -9.48 3.59
C VAL A 91 10.66 -8.12 3.01
N ASP A 92 10.69 -8.05 1.68
CA ASP A 92 10.40 -6.84 0.92
C ASP A 92 9.09 -6.98 0.17
N LEU A 93 8.37 -5.86 0.08
CA LEU A 93 7.27 -5.69 -0.85
C LEU A 93 7.78 -4.91 -2.06
N MET A 94 7.49 -5.38 -3.26
CA MET A 94 7.93 -4.76 -4.50
C MET A 94 6.73 -4.40 -5.38
N LEU A 95 6.66 -3.16 -5.82
CA LEU A 95 5.72 -2.73 -6.84
C LEU A 95 6.22 -3.18 -8.22
N THR A 96 5.40 -3.94 -8.96
CA THR A 96 5.71 -4.33 -10.33
C THR A 96 5.13 -3.31 -11.32
N ALA A 97 5.72 -3.21 -12.51
CA ALA A 97 5.20 -2.38 -13.59
C ALA A 97 3.79 -2.82 -14.08
N GLY A 98 3.26 -3.92 -13.55
CA GLY A 98 2.04 -4.56 -14.02
C GLY A 98 2.17 -5.08 -15.46
N PRO A 99 1.07 -5.46 -16.09
CA PRO A 99 1.09 -5.95 -17.47
C PRO A 99 1.58 -4.87 -18.44
N TRP A 100 2.10 -5.31 -19.60
CA TRP A 100 2.59 -4.47 -20.69
C TRP A 100 1.65 -3.32 -21.09
N TRP A 101 0.33 -3.46 -20.96
CA TRP A 101 -0.62 -2.38 -21.24
C TRP A 101 -0.51 -1.18 -20.27
N ARG A 102 0.07 -1.34 -19.07
CA ARG A 102 0.38 -0.22 -18.16
C ARG A 102 1.57 0.62 -18.60
N LEU A 103 2.39 0.16 -19.55
CA LEU A 103 3.47 0.97 -20.13
C LEU A 103 2.93 2.16 -20.94
N PHE A 104 1.68 2.09 -21.40
CA PHE A 104 1.01 3.16 -22.15
C PHE A 104 0.30 4.19 -21.26
N TYR A 105 0.17 3.91 -19.95
CA TYR A 105 -0.37 4.85 -18.97
C TYR A 105 0.78 5.35 -18.10
N ARG A 106 0.87 6.67 -17.84
CA ARG A 106 1.92 7.20 -16.96
C ARG A 106 1.85 6.50 -15.60
N PRO A 107 2.83 5.65 -15.25
CA PRO A 107 2.74 4.90 -14.02
C PRO A 107 2.98 5.92 -12.88
N SER A 108 1.99 6.03 -12.00
CA SER A 108 2.03 6.96 -10.88
C SER A 108 2.70 6.27 -9.69
N ASP A 109 3.43 7.04 -8.89
CA ASP A 109 3.94 6.55 -7.61
C ASP A 109 2.77 6.08 -6.73
N VAL A 110 2.99 5.00 -5.98
CA VAL A 110 1.98 4.38 -5.13
C VAL A 110 2.37 4.58 -3.68
N THR A 111 1.48 5.13 -2.86
CA THR A 111 1.68 5.15 -1.40
C THR A 111 0.98 3.96 -0.79
N ALA A 112 1.73 3.08 -0.14
CA ALA A 112 1.18 1.91 0.54
C ALA A 112 1.88 1.66 1.88
N ALA A 113 1.13 1.20 2.86
CA ALA A 113 1.64 0.57 4.08
C ALA A 113 1.46 -0.95 3.95
N TYR A 114 2.28 -1.73 4.64
CA TYR A 114 2.09 -3.19 4.64
C TYR A 114 2.62 -3.81 5.93
N SER A 115 2.11 -4.99 6.28
CA SER A 115 2.67 -5.82 7.33
C SER A 115 2.97 -7.21 6.81
N VAL A 116 4.09 -7.76 7.27
CA VAL A 116 4.49 -9.13 6.99
C VAL A 116 4.37 -9.95 8.25
N SER A 117 3.81 -11.15 8.15
CA SER A 117 3.79 -12.13 9.22
C SER A 117 4.29 -13.47 8.72
N ILE A 118 5.17 -14.10 9.50
CA ILE A 118 5.57 -15.49 9.30
C ILE A 118 4.67 -16.35 10.18
N LEU A 119 4.03 -17.34 9.57
CA LEU A 119 3.12 -18.23 10.27
C LEU A 119 3.86 -19.49 10.75
N ASP A 120 3.53 -19.97 11.95
CA ASP A 120 3.98 -21.27 12.44
C ASP A 120 3.21 -22.42 11.77
N GLY A 121 3.56 -23.66 12.12
CA GLY A 121 2.91 -24.87 11.59
C GLY A 121 1.41 -24.95 11.90
N ASP A 122 0.94 -24.25 12.94
CA ASP A 122 -0.47 -24.18 13.32
C ASP A 122 -1.22 -23.02 12.63
N GLY A 123 -0.50 -22.21 11.83
CA GLY A 123 -1.03 -21.06 11.10
C GLY A 123 -1.08 -19.76 11.91
N ASN A 124 -0.58 -19.75 13.15
CA ASN A 124 -0.52 -18.55 13.99
C ASN A 124 0.66 -17.66 13.58
N ARG A 125 0.54 -16.35 13.82
CA ARG A 125 1.61 -15.39 13.52
C ARG A 125 2.75 -15.52 14.54
N ALA A 126 3.76 -16.32 14.23
CA ALA A 126 4.95 -16.47 15.07
C ALA A 126 5.81 -15.19 15.09
N PHE A 127 5.94 -14.54 13.94
CA PHE A 127 6.66 -13.28 13.80
C PHE A 127 5.84 -12.32 12.96
N SER A 128 5.87 -11.04 13.29
CA SER A 128 5.17 -10.02 12.51
C SER A 128 5.89 -8.69 12.61
N LYS A 129 5.92 -7.96 11.50
CA LYS A 129 6.46 -6.61 11.48
C LYS A 129 5.78 -5.78 10.39
N ALA A 130 5.47 -4.54 10.75
CA ALA A 130 4.76 -3.60 9.90
C ALA A 130 5.71 -2.52 9.38
N MET A 131 5.47 -2.09 8.14
CA MET A 131 6.01 -0.90 7.53
C MET A 131 4.89 0.12 7.41
N GLY A 132 5.15 1.34 7.90
CA GLY A 132 4.24 2.47 7.71
C GLY A 132 4.10 2.85 6.23
N PRO A 133 3.30 3.89 5.93
CA PRO A 133 3.12 4.36 4.56
C PRO A 133 4.47 4.70 3.89
N HIS A 134 4.73 4.07 2.75
CA HIS A 134 5.92 4.28 1.93
C HIS A 134 5.53 4.59 0.49
N ARG A 135 6.30 5.43 -0.18
CA ARG A 135 6.08 5.79 -1.58
C ARG A 135 6.91 4.88 -2.48
N PHE A 136 6.23 4.00 -3.21
CA PHE A 136 6.81 3.12 -4.21
C PHE A 136 6.87 3.85 -5.56
N GLY A 137 8.08 4.00 -6.07
CA GLY A 137 8.32 4.54 -7.41
C GLY A 137 7.77 3.63 -8.50
N SER A 138 7.19 4.23 -9.53
CA SER A 138 6.59 3.53 -10.67
C SER A 138 7.53 2.66 -11.50
N ARG A 139 8.84 2.92 -11.46
CA ARG A 139 9.88 2.18 -12.20
C ARG A 139 10.55 1.14 -11.32
N TRP A 140 9.76 0.19 -10.83
CA TRP A 140 10.21 -0.89 -9.94
C TRP A 140 10.85 -0.37 -8.65
N SER A 141 10.03 -0.26 -7.61
CA SER A 141 10.47 0.12 -6.28
C SER A 141 10.17 -1.01 -5.32
N SER A 142 11.18 -1.39 -4.54
CA SER A 142 11.01 -2.25 -3.37
C SER A 142 11.26 -1.44 -2.12
N THR A 143 10.53 -1.78 -1.07
CA THR A 143 10.86 -1.36 0.29
C THR A 143 10.68 -2.54 1.21
N GLY A 144 11.54 -2.60 2.21
CA GLY A 144 11.80 -3.81 2.95
C GLY A 144 11.63 -3.66 4.44
N VAL A 145 10.99 -4.65 5.05
CA VAL A 145 11.08 -4.83 6.48
C VAL A 145 12.31 -5.68 6.77
N LYS A 146 13.39 -5.01 7.19
CA LYS A 146 14.58 -5.68 7.71
C LYS A 146 14.26 -6.33 9.05
N GLU A 147 14.85 -7.50 9.30
CA GLU A 147 14.79 -8.17 10.61
C GLU A 147 13.35 -8.46 11.06
N VAL A 148 12.61 -9.21 10.24
CA VAL A 148 11.27 -9.73 10.62
C VAL A 148 11.41 -10.73 11.77
N ALA A 149 12.45 -11.56 11.72
CA ALA A 149 12.77 -12.55 12.75
C ALA A 149 14.29 -12.79 12.80
N LYS A 150 14.78 -13.30 13.94
CA LYS A 150 16.09 -13.96 13.99
C LYS A 150 15.95 -15.34 13.35
N VAL A 151 16.93 -15.76 12.55
CA VAL A 151 16.92 -17.06 11.85
C VAL A 151 16.73 -18.23 12.83
N GLU A 152 17.45 -18.25 13.94
CA GLU A 152 17.29 -19.31 14.96
C GLU A 152 15.93 -19.28 15.66
N GLY A 153 15.37 -18.08 15.87
CA GLY A 153 14.03 -17.92 16.40
C GLY A 153 12.98 -18.51 15.45
N LEU A 154 13.13 -18.24 14.15
CA LEU A 154 12.28 -18.81 13.12
C LEU A 154 12.38 -20.34 13.08
N ARG A 155 13.60 -20.88 13.02
CA ARG A 155 13.84 -22.34 13.03
C ARG A 155 13.19 -23.01 14.23
N SER A 156 13.27 -22.38 15.40
CA SER A 156 12.66 -22.91 16.63
C SER A 156 11.13 -22.90 16.56
N ALA A 157 10.53 -21.81 16.09
CA ALA A 157 9.08 -21.70 15.93
C ALA A 157 8.50 -22.72 14.94
N LEU A 158 9.21 -22.96 13.83
CA LEU A 158 8.80 -23.97 12.84
C LEU A 158 8.89 -25.40 13.41
N ARG A 159 9.92 -25.70 14.23
CA ARG A 159 10.08 -27.01 14.88
C ARG A 159 9.07 -27.27 16.00
N SER A 160 8.55 -26.23 16.65
CA SER A 160 7.60 -26.37 17.77
C SER A 160 6.14 -26.58 17.35
N GLY A 161 5.80 -26.35 16.08
CA GLY A 161 4.43 -26.51 15.57
C GLY A 161 3.95 -27.96 15.66
N LYS A 162 2.64 -28.17 15.89
CA LYS A 162 2.07 -29.53 15.92
C LYS A 162 2.07 -30.16 14.53
N ASN A 163 1.88 -29.33 13.51
CA ASN A 163 1.99 -29.73 12.12
C ASN A 163 3.46 -29.74 11.66
N LYS A 164 3.96 -30.90 11.24
CA LYS A 164 5.35 -31.11 10.81
C LYS A 164 5.57 -30.85 9.31
N ASP A 165 4.71 -30.04 8.70
CA ASP A 165 4.82 -29.69 7.29
C ASP A 165 6.06 -28.83 7.06
N ASP A 166 6.93 -29.24 6.12
CA ASP A 166 8.18 -28.53 5.77
C ASP A 166 7.91 -27.34 4.83
N GLY A 167 6.89 -26.55 5.17
CA GLY A 167 6.46 -25.38 4.42
C GLY A 167 6.56 -24.14 5.29
N LEU A 168 7.15 -23.06 4.75
CA LEU A 168 7.08 -21.74 5.37
C LEU A 168 5.95 -20.94 4.75
N LEU A 169 5.06 -20.39 5.57
CA LEU A 169 4.01 -19.46 5.13
C LEU A 169 4.38 -18.03 5.51
N VAL A 170 4.42 -17.16 4.52
CA VAL A 170 4.65 -15.71 4.68
C VAL A 170 3.40 -14.97 4.23
N ARG A 171 2.70 -14.38 5.18
CA ARG A 171 1.54 -13.53 4.95
C ARG A 171 1.97 -12.08 4.78
N CYS A 172 1.40 -11.38 3.81
CA CYS A 172 1.55 -9.95 3.60
C CYS A 172 0.16 -9.30 3.51
N ASP A 173 -0.11 -8.35 4.39
CA ASP A 173 -1.30 -7.50 4.38
C ASP A 173 -0.88 -6.13 3.86
N VAL A 174 -1.43 -5.70 2.72
CA VAL A 174 -1.08 -4.46 2.02
C VAL A 174 -2.25 -3.48 2.10
N THR A 175 -1.96 -2.22 2.38
CA THR A 175 -2.92 -1.12 2.39
C THR A 175 -2.45 -0.01 1.47
N VAL A 176 -3.18 0.23 0.38
CA VAL A 176 -2.86 1.28 -0.60
C VAL A 176 -3.71 2.50 -0.35
N MET A 177 -3.08 3.67 -0.28
CA MET A 177 -3.79 4.94 -0.21
C MET A 177 -4.21 5.38 -1.62
N LYS A 178 -5.49 5.69 -1.78
CA LYS A 178 -6.05 6.27 -3.01
C LYS A 178 -6.57 7.67 -2.76
N LEU A 179 -6.25 8.59 -3.66
CA LEU A 179 -6.78 9.94 -3.66
C LEU A 179 -7.77 10.07 -4.81
N GLU A 180 -9.05 10.11 -4.49
CA GLU A 180 -10.14 10.26 -5.45
C GLU A 180 -10.55 11.73 -5.54
N LYS A 181 -10.60 12.27 -6.74
CA LYS A 181 -11.16 13.61 -6.97
C LYS A 181 -12.68 13.51 -6.98
N GLU A 182 -13.34 14.37 -6.22
CA GLU A 182 -14.79 14.40 -6.11
C GLU A 182 -15.34 15.72 -6.64
N SER A 183 -16.45 15.64 -7.38
CA SER A 183 -17.18 16.82 -7.80
C SER A 183 -17.94 17.43 -6.61
N ARG A 184 -18.20 18.73 -6.71
CA ARG A 184 -18.98 19.48 -5.72
C ARG A 184 -20.31 18.80 -5.39
N ILE A 185 -21.02 18.29 -6.40
CA ILE A 185 -22.32 17.62 -6.26
C ILE A 185 -22.17 16.33 -5.44
N MET A 186 -21.20 15.48 -5.77
CA MET A 186 -20.98 14.21 -5.05
C MET A 186 -20.60 14.43 -3.59
N TRP A 187 -19.84 15.48 -3.30
CA TRP A 187 -19.51 15.85 -1.93
C TRP A 187 -20.75 16.24 -1.11
N TYR A 188 -21.60 17.13 -1.65
CA TYR A 188 -22.83 17.58 -0.98
C TYR A 188 -23.81 16.41 -0.78
N LEU A 189 -24.04 15.59 -1.80
CA LEU A 189 -24.93 14.42 -1.69
C LEU A 189 -24.51 13.48 -0.56
N ARG A 190 -23.21 13.29 -0.32
CA ARG A 190 -22.75 12.46 0.79
C ARG A 190 -23.05 13.07 2.15
N GLN A 191 -22.91 14.39 2.32
CA GLN A 191 -23.23 15.02 3.60
C GLN A 191 -24.71 14.86 3.95
N LEU A 192 -25.58 14.82 2.93
CA LEU A 192 -27.03 14.67 3.10
C LEU A 192 -27.48 13.22 3.38
N VAL A 193 -26.69 12.21 3.00
CA VAL A 193 -27.01 10.78 3.20
C VAL A 193 -26.40 10.24 4.51
N LYS A 194 -25.68 11.07 5.26
CA LYS A 194 -25.10 10.70 6.55
C LYS A 194 -26.07 10.78 7.73
N ASP A 195 -27.33 11.09 7.48
CA ASP A 195 -28.43 11.10 8.46
C ASP A 195 -29.16 9.74 8.51
#